data_AF-A0A0C9ZNQ9-F1
#
_entry.id   AF-A0A0C9ZNQ9-F1
#
_cell.length_a   1.000
_cell.length_b   1.000
_cell.length_c   1.000
_cell.angle_alpha   90.00
_cell.angle_beta   90.00
_cell.angle_gamma   90.00
#
_symmetry.space_group_name_H-M   'P 1'
#
loop_
_entity.id
_entity.type
_entity.pdbx_description
1 polymer ?
#
loop_
_entity_poly.entity_id
_entity_poly.type
_entity_poly.pdbx_seq_one_letter_code
_entity_poly.pdbx_strand_id
1 'polypeptide(L)'
;MLERLMGHNDQIPFLPESLTRFHSRAVPSINVLDYLRRIIKFTKVEKSCLLLTLHYVDQICARTPLFTLSSLTCHRFIIASIAVCSKGMCDTFCTNSFYARVGGIPVSELNDLEREFLRMIDWRLTVSTPSLRTTS
;
A
#
# COMPACT_ATOMS: atom_id res chain seq x y z
N MET A 1 2.50 6.11 13.21
CA MET A 1 2.59 7.02 12.04
C MET A 1 1.30 6.97 11.23
N LEU A 2 0.91 5.82 10.66
CA LEU A 2 -0.26 5.68 9.79
C LEU A 2 -1.57 6.21 10.41
N GLU A 3 -1.90 5.83 11.65
CA GLU A 3 -3.12 6.33 12.33
C GLU A 3 -3.17 7.86 12.45
N ARG A 4 -2.02 8.51 12.74
CA ARG A 4 -1.95 9.98 12.82
C ARG A 4 -2.13 10.63 11.45
N LEU A 5 -1.53 10.04 10.42
CA LEU A 5 -1.64 10.52 9.04
C LEU A 5 -3.08 10.40 8.53
N MET A 6 -3.74 9.27 8.80
CA MET A 6 -5.14 9.07 8.48
C MET A 6 -6.04 10.06 9.24
N GLY A 7 -5.83 10.25 10.54
CA GLY A 7 -6.63 11.19 11.33
C GLY A 7 -6.53 12.64 10.86
N HIS A 8 -5.37 13.05 10.33
CA HIS A 8 -5.19 14.35 9.68
C HIS A 8 -5.89 14.39 8.31
N ASN A 9 -5.66 13.38 7.48
CA ASN A 9 -6.17 13.32 6.11
C ASN A 9 -7.69 13.12 6.04
N ASP A 10 -8.30 12.52 7.05
CA ASP A 10 -9.76 12.36 7.15
C ASP A 10 -10.48 13.72 7.31
N GLN A 11 -9.76 14.80 7.65
CA GLN A 11 -10.30 16.17 7.67
C GLN A 11 -10.38 16.79 6.27
N ILE A 12 -9.75 16.20 5.26
CA ILE A 12 -9.73 16.71 3.89
C ILE A 12 -11.07 16.35 3.23
N PRO A 13 -11.83 17.32 2.69
CA PRO A 13 -13.09 17.05 2.03
C PRO A 13 -12.93 16.08 0.85
N PHE A 14 -13.72 15.01 0.84
CA PHE A 14 -13.72 14.06 -0.26
C PHE A 14 -14.38 14.68 -1.50
N LEU A 15 -13.62 14.78 -2.59
CA LEU A 15 -14.12 15.18 -3.91
C LEU A 15 -14.43 13.92 -4.72
N PRO A 16 -15.58 13.82 -5.41
CA PRO A 16 -15.92 12.63 -6.22
C PRO A 16 -14.87 12.28 -7.28
N GLU A 17 -14.15 13.28 -7.79
CA GLU A 17 -13.05 13.16 -8.76
C GLU A 17 -11.80 12.47 -8.18
N SER A 18 -11.70 12.39 -6.85
CA SER A 18 -10.59 11.74 -6.13
C SER A 18 -10.84 10.25 -5.83
N LEU A 19 -11.94 9.67 -6.34
CA LEU A 19 -12.26 8.26 -6.11
C LEU A 19 -11.24 7.34 -6.78
N THR A 20 -10.51 6.60 -5.94
CA THR A 20 -9.53 5.59 -6.38
C THR A 20 -10.01 4.17 -6.08
N ARG A 21 -9.37 3.16 -6.69
CA ARG A 21 -9.67 1.74 -6.39
C ARG A 21 -9.41 1.36 -4.93
N PHE A 22 -8.56 2.12 -4.23
CA PHE A 22 -8.26 1.89 -2.82
C PHE A 22 -9.40 2.32 -1.88
N HIS A 23 -10.36 3.13 -2.34
CA HIS A 23 -11.47 3.58 -1.49
C HIS A 23 -12.43 2.43 -1.16
N SER A 24 -12.58 2.16 0.14
CA SER A 24 -13.58 1.25 0.69
C SER A 24 -14.97 1.89 0.68
N ARG A 25 -16.04 1.06 0.64
CA ARG A 25 -17.43 1.57 0.71
C ARG A 25 -17.77 2.18 2.07
N ALA A 26 -17.13 1.69 3.12
CA ALA A 26 -17.20 2.19 4.48
C ALA A 26 -15.84 1.96 5.14
N VAL A 27 -15.57 2.69 6.23
CA VAL A 27 -14.35 2.48 7.03
C VAL A 27 -14.37 1.06 7.61
N PRO A 28 -13.32 0.25 7.38
CA PRO A 28 -13.25 -1.09 7.96
C PRO A 28 -13.30 -1.06 9.49
N SER A 29 -14.01 -2.02 10.09
CA SER A 29 -14.13 -2.12 11.55
C SER A 29 -12.84 -2.50 12.27
N ILE A 30 -11.92 -3.17 11.56
CA ILE A 30 -10.61 -3.53 12.09
C ILE A 30 -9.67 -2.32 12.04
N ASN A 31 -8.96 -2.06 13.14
CA ASN A 31 -7.92 -1.04 13.17
C ASN A 31 -6.81 -1.38 12.15
N VAL A 32 -6.27 -0.36 11.47
CA VAL A 32 -5.13 -0.48 10.54
C VAL A 32 -3.94 -1.21 11.16
N LEU A 33 -3.66 -0.97 12.45
CA LEU A 33 -2.53 -1.60 13.12
C LEU A 33 -2.76 -3.10 13.33
N ASP A 34 -3.97 -3.50 13.72
CA ASP A 34 -4.35 -4.90 13.88
C ASP A 34 -4.42 -5.62 12.53
N TYR A 35 -4.87 -4.91 11.50
CA TYR A 35 -4.84 -5.39 10.12
C TYR A 35 -3.40 -5.65 9.65
N LEU A 36 -2.48 -4.71 9.89
CA LEU A 36 -1.08 -4.88 9.56
C LEU A 36 -0.43 -6.04 10.33
N ARG A 37 -0.72 -6.17 11.63
CA ARG A 37 -0.25 -7.31 12.46
C ARG A 37 -0.75 -8.65 11.91
N ARG A 38 -2.02 -8.70 11.50
CA ARG A 38 -2.61 -9.89 10.85
C ARG A 38 -1.83 -10.24 9.58
N ILE A 39 -1.57 -9.28 8.70
CA ILE A 39 -0.80 -9.53 7.47
C ILE A 39 0.58 -10.07 7.81
N ILE A 40 1.35 -9.37 8.66
CA ILE A 40 2.71 -9.78 9.04
C ILE A 40 2.72 -11.21 9.61
N LYS A 41 1.78 -11.53 10.50
CA LYS A 41 1.71 -12.84 11.14
C LYS A 41 1.49 -13.99 10.14
N PHE A 42 0.60 -13.79 9.16
CA PHE A 42 0.21 -14.87 8.25
C PHE A 42 1.06 -14.94 6.98
N THR A 43 1.52 -13.82 6.44
CA THR A 43 2.31 -13.78 5.20
C THR A 43 3.81 -13.90 5.44
N LYS A 44 4.26 -13.79 6.70
CA LYS A 44 5.69 -13.78 7.07
C LYS A 44 6.49 -12.75 6.25
N VAL A 45 5.90 -11.57 6.04
CA VAL A 45 6.52 -10.50 5.26
C VAL A 45 7.89 -10.11 5.85
N GLU A 46 8.87 -9.87 4.98
CA GLU A 46 10.16 -9.36 5.43
C GLU A 46 10.07 -7.92 5.93
N LYS A 47 10.95 -7.56 6.87
CA LYS A 47 11.00 -6.22 7.44
C LYS A 47 11.35 -5.15 6.40
N SER A 48 12.18 -5.50 5.42
CA SER A 48 12.50 -4.68 4.23
C SER A 48 11.23 -4.28 3.48
N CYS A 49 10.38 -5.26 3.18
CA CYS A 49 9.11 -5.09 2.49
C CYS A 49 8.14 -4.15 3.29
N LEU A 50 8.20 -4.11 4.64
CA LEU A 50 7.45 -3.15 5.48
C LEU A 50 7.97 -1.70 5.39
N LEU A 51 9.28 -1.50 5.37
CA LEU A 51 9.88 -0.16 5.23
C LEU A 51 9.59 0.43 3.85
N LEU A 52 9.69 -0.40 2.81
CA LEU A 52 9.34 -0.02 1.44
C LEU A 52 7.88 0.40 1.32
N THR A 53 6.97 -0.25 2.04
CA THR A 53 5.55 0.14 2.05
C THR A 53 5.35 1.59 2.50
N LEU A 54 6.08 2.06 3.51
CA LEU A 54 6.03 3.47 3.93
C LEU A 54 6.60 4.40 2.86
N HIS A 55 7.73 4.02 2.26
CA HIS A 55 8.32 4.78 1.15
C HIS A 55 7.37 4.89 -0.05
N TYR A 56 6.61 3.84 -0.34
CA TYR A 56 5.62 3.85 -1.41
C TYR A 56 4.45 4.78 -1.14
N VAL A 57 4.04 4.96 0.13
CA VAL A 57 3.05 5.99 0.49
C VAL A 57 3.56 7.36 0.04
N ASP A 58 4.79 7.72 0.44
CA ASP A 58 5.36 9.02 0.12
C ASP A 58 5.51 9.23 -1.39
N GLN A 59 6.01 8.22 -2.11
CA GLN A 59 6.14 8.28 -3.57
C GLN A 59 4.79 8.43 -4.29
N ILE A 60 3.79 7.65 -3.90
CA ILE A 60 2.49 7.67 -4.57
C ILE A 60 1.76 8.98 -4.26
N CYS A 61 1.80 9.47 -3.03
CA CYS A 61 1.23 10.77 -2.66
C CYS A 61 1.91 11.92 -3.41
N ALA A 62 3.23 11.86 -3.63
CA ALA A 62 3.96 12.87 -4.40
C ALA A 62 3.61 12.85 -5.90
N ARG A 63 3.30 11.69 -6.46
CA ARG A 63 3.00 11.52 -7.90
C ARG A 63 1.53 11.69 -8.23
N THR A 64 0.65 11.35 -7.30
CA THR A 64 -0.79 11.34 -7.49
C THR A 64 -1.43 12.31 -6.50
N PRO A 65 -1.55 13.61 -6.86
CA PRO A 65 -2.04 14.64 -5.94
C PRO A 65 -3.50 14.42 -5.52
N LEU A 66 -4.27 13.64 -6.28
CA LEU A 66 -5.64 13.25 -5.95
C LEU A 66 -5.72 12.06 -4.98
N PHE A 67 -4.62 11.33 -4.78
CA PHE A 67 -4.59 10.19 -3.88
C PHE A 67 -4.20 10.63 -2.47
N THR A 68 -5.09 10.40 -1.53
CA THR A 68 -4.87 10.65 -0.11
C THR A 68 -4.99 9.36 0.68
N LEU A 69 -4.00 9.08 1.54
CA LEU A 69 -4.07 7.96 2.46
C LEU A 69 -4.96 8.33 3.66
N SER A 70 -6.15 7.74 3.73
CA SER A 70 -7.20 8.03 4.70
C SER A 70 -7.75 6.74 5.32
N SER A 71 -8.69 6.85 6.26
CA SER A 71 -9.38 5.71 6.85
C SER A 71 -10.14 4.84 5.85
N LEU A 72 -10.47 5.38 4.67
CA LEU A 72 -11.15 4.65 3.60
C LEU A 72 -10.19 3.94 2.64
N THR A 73 -8.96 4.46 2.45
CA THR A 73 -8.01 3.93 1.46
C THR A 73 -6.94 3.03 2.04
N CYS A 74 -6.60 3.22 3.32
CA CYS A 74 -5.40 2.65 3.93
C CYS A 74 -5.35 1.11 3.90
N HIS A 75 -6.42 0.41 4.27
CA HIS A 75 -6.41 -1.07 4.35
C HIS A 75 -6.14 -1.71 3.00
N ARG A 76 -6.86 -1.28 1.95
CA ARG A 76 -6.67 -1.78 0.58
C ARG A 76 -5.29 -1.43 0.04
N PHE A 77 -4.80 -0.23 0.38
CA PHE A 77 -3.45 0.18 0.00
C PHE A 77 -2.37 -0.71 0.66
N ILE A 78 -2.50 -1.02 1.95
CA ILE A 78 -1.54 -1.84 2.70
C ILE A 78 -1.44 -3.25 2.12
N ILE A 79 -2.56 -3.93 1.86
CA ILE A 79 -2.49 -5.30 1.35
C ILE A 79 -1.91 -5.35 -0.07
N ALA A 80 -2.25 -4.38 -0.92
CA ALA A 80 -1.72 -4.29 -2.28
C ALA A 80 -0.23 -3.97 -2.29
N SER A 81 0.20 -2.96 -1.52
CA SER A 81 1.61 -2.58 -1.40
C SER A 81 2.46 -3.72 -0.86
N ILE A 82 2.02 -4.42 0.18
CA ILE A 82 2.75 -5.57 0.73
C ILE A 82 2.84 -6.72 -0.28
N ALA A 83 1.74 -7.06 -0.95
CA ALA A 83 1.73 -8.14 -1.93
C ALA A 83 2.68 -7.84 -3.12
N VAL A 84 2.59 -6.63 -3.68
CA VAL A 84 3.49 -6.18 -4.75
C VAL A 84 4.94 -6.13 -4.28
N CYS A 85 5.20 -5.58 -3.09
CA CYS A 85 6.55 -5.48 -2.55
C CYS A 85 7.17 -6.85 -2.35
N SER A 86 6.45 -7.78 -1.71
CA SER A 86 6.94 -9.14 -1.47
C SER A 86 7.25 -9.86 -2.75
N LYS A 87 6.39 -9.77 -3.77
CA LYS A 87 6.64 -10.42 -5.06
C LYS A 87 7.78 -9.79 -5.85
N GLY A 88 7.99 -8.49 -5.72
CA GLY A 88 8.99 -7.76 -6.48
C GLY A 88 10.38 -7.76 -5.85
N MET A 89 10.46 -7.84 -4.52
CA MET A 89 11.70 -7.56 -3.76
C MET A 89 12.13 -8.70 -2.83
N CYS A 90 11.25 -9.64 -2.51
CA CYS A 90 11.50 -10.68 -1.51
C CYS A 90 11.58 -12.05 -2.24
N ASP A 91 12.57 -12.90 -1.93
CA ASP A 91 12.79 -14.20 -2.62
C ASP A 91 11.70 -15.23 -2.32
N THR A 92 11.07 -15.12 -1.15
CA THR A 92 9.95 -15.94 -0.71
C THR A 92 8.69 -15.08 -0.64
N PHE A 93 7.68 -15.44 -1.42
CA PHE A 93 6.42 -14.71 -1.48
C PHE A 93 5.21 -15.66 -1.56
N CYS A 94 4.03 -15.15 -1.17
CA CYS A 94 2.79 -15.91 -1.22
C CYS A 94 2.02 -15.71 -2.55
N THR A 95 1.02 -16.54 -2.79
CA THR A 95 0.10 -16.36 -3.93
C THR A 95 -0.96 -15.29 -3.65
N ASN A 96 -1.57 -14.72 -4.69
CA ASN A 96 -2.67 -13.75 -4.52
C ASN A 96 -3.86 -14.33 -3.79
N SER A 97 -4.17 -15.61 -4.01
CA SER A 97 -5.22 -16.29 -3.25
C SER A 97 -4.93 -16.29 -1.75
N PHE A 98 -3.66 -16.41 -1.34
CA PHE A 98 -3.28 -16.35 0.06
C PHE A 98 -3.30 -14.92 0.61
N TYR A 99 -2.71 -13.95 -0.09
CA TYR A 99 -2.78 -12.54 0.30
C TYR A 99 -4.21 -12.03 0.42
N ALA A 100 -5.08 -12.36 -0.54
CA ALA A 100 -6.49 -11.97 -0.56
C ALA A 100 -7.25 -12.57 0.62
N ARG A 101 -7.01 -13.85 0.94
CA ARG A 101 -7.58 -14.52 2.13
C ARG A 101 -7.15 -13.83 3.43
N VAL A 102 -5.86 -13.51 3.56
CA VAL A 102 -5.35 -12.80 4.74
C VAL A 102 -5.92 -11.39 4.80
N GLY A 103 -6.00 -10.69 3.68
CA GLY A 103 -6.51 -9.33 3.55
C GLY A 103 -8.03 -9.20 3.66
N GLY A 104 -8.78 -10.30 3.58
CA GLY A 104 -10.24 -10.30 3.68
C GLY A 104 -10.96 -9.75 2.45
N ILE A 105 -10.33 -9.84 1.27
CA ILE A 105 -10.88 -9.34 0.00
C ILE A 105 -10.92 -10.46 -1.05
N PRO A 106 -11.78 -10.35 -2.09
CA PRO A 106 -11.76 -11.24 -3.24
C PRO A 106 -10.40 -11.23 -3.95
N VAL A 107 -10.01 -12.37 -4.52
CA VAL A 107 -8.74 -12.48 -5.27
C VAL A 107 -8.74 -11.56 -6.49
N SER A 108 -9.88 -11.43 -7.18
CA SER A 108 -10.07 -10.51 -8.29
C SER A 108 -9.82 -9.05 -7.87
N GLU A 109 -10.35 -8.65 -6.71
CA GLU A 109 -10.14 -7.33 -6.15
C GLU A 109 -8.66 -7.09 -5.84
N LEU A 110 -7.97 -8.04 -5.21
CA LEU A 110 -6.53 -7.92 -4.98
C LEU A 110 -5.75 -7.76 -6.29
N ASN A 111 -6.07 -8.54 -7.33
CA ASN A 111 -5.40 -8.43 -8.62
C ASN A 111 -5.56 -7.03 -9.24
N ASP A 112 -6.75 -6.43 -9.11
CA ASP A 112 -6.99 -5.07 -9.61
C ASP A 112 -6.25 -4.01 -8.79
N LEU A 113 -6.20 -4.19 -7.46
CA LEU A 113 -5.43 -3.31 -6.58
C LEU A 113 -3.93 -3.37 -6.85
N GLU A 114 -3.37 -4.57 -7.12
CA GLU A 114 -1.95 -4.70 -7.49
C GLU A 114 -1.63 -3.96 -8.80
N ARG A 115 -2.49 -4.10 -9.81
CA ARG A 115 -2.31 -3.41 -11.10
C ARG A 115 -2.36 -1.90 -10.94
N GLU A 116 -3.33 -1.41 -10.17
CA GLU A 116 -3.46 0.02 -9.90
C GLU A 116 -2.26 0.55 -9.13
N PHE A 117 -1.80 -0.19 -8.12
CA PHE A 117 -0.60 0.14 -7.36
C PHE A 117 0.64 0.25 -8.25
N LEU A 118 0.86 -0.76 -9.10
CA LEU A 118 1.98 -0.78 -10.05
C LEU A 118 1.95 0.39 -11.03
N ARG A 119 0.76 0.80 -11.49
CA ARG A 119 0.57 1.99 -12.33
C ARG A 119 0.92 3.27 -11.58
N MET A 120 0.40 3.45 -10.37
CA MET A 120 0.66 4.65 -9.56
C MET A 120 2.14 4.82 -9.21
N ILE A 121 2.87 3.72 -9.01
CA ILE A 121 4.31 3.75 -8.74
C ILE A 121 5.16 3.68 -10.03
N ASP A 122 4.55 3.65 -11.21
CA ASP A 122 5.24 3.56 -12.51
C ASP A 122 6.22 2.38 -12.57
N TRP A 123 5.87 1.26 -11.94
CA TRP A 123 6.71 0.06 -11.83
C TRP A 123 8.08 0.29 -11.14
N ARG A 124 8.28 1.44 -10.47
CA ARG A 124 9.52 1.80 -9.76
C ARG A 124 9.48 1.32 -8.31
N LEU A 125 9.63 0.02 -8.11
CA LEU A 125 9.63 -0.62 -6.80
C LEU A 125 10.95 -0.47 -6.04
N THR A 126 12.05 -0.23 -6.75
CA THR A 126 13.38 -0.13 -6.16
C THR A 126 13.67 1.28 -5.65
N VAL A 127 14.28 1.36 -4.47
CA VAL A 127 14.88 2.61 -3.99
C VAL A 127 16.24 2.74 -4.65
N SER A 128 16.35 3.60 -5.66
CA SER A 128 17.66 4.00 -6.16
C SER A 128 18.22 5.05 -5.21
N THR A 129 19.32 4.74 -4.53
CA THR A 129 20.14 5.80 -3.94
C THR A 129 20.55 6.72 -5.09
N PRO A 130 20.34 8.05 -5.00
CA PRO A 130 20.92 8.95 -5.99
C PRO A 130 22.42 8.69 -5.92
N SER A 131 22.95 8.20 -7.03
CA SER A 131 24.38 7.96 -7.20
C SER A 131 25.11 9.17 -6.63
N LEU A 132 25.95 8.93 -5.63
CA LEU A 132 26.98 9.87 -5.23
C LEU A 132 27.72 10.20 -6.54
N ARG A 133 27.37 11.34 -7.14
CA ARG A 133 28.09 11.89 -8.28
C ARG A 133 29.43 12.28 -7.68
N THR A 134 30.38 11.35 -7.68
CA THR A 134 31.79 11.66 -7.61
C THR A 134 32.08 12.53 -8.82
N THR A 135 31.97 13.84 -8.63
CA THR A 135 32.61 14.82 -9.47
C THR A 135 34.11 14.56 -9.36
N SER A 136 34.67 13.86 -10.34
CA SER A 136 36.10 13.81 -10.61
C SER A 136 36.37 14.67 -11.83
#